data_AF-A0A7U9DKM5-F1
#
_entry.id   AF-A0A7U9DKM5-F1
#
_cell.length_a   1.000
_cell.length_b   1.000
_cell.length_c   1.000
_cell.angle_alpha   90.00
_cell.angle_beta   90.00
_cell.angle_gamma   90.00
#
_symmetry.space_group_name_H-M   'P 1'
#
loop_
_entity.id
_entity.type
_entity.pdbx_description
1 polymer ?
#
loop_
_entity_poly.entity_id
_entity_poly.type
_entity_poly.pdbx_seq_one_letter_code
_entity_poly.pdbx_strand_id
1 'polypeptide(L)'
;MTPAGVPVPDSPRPVAAGLGNAARDFRLRMAVIDCETEAALDRTRDRHGRTVHAGAAAAARTHRDKAAVEAYTTHLAPHAEALLDAARLALDALPPARHLAGWRAVLDGLDACTAEIRRTLDRPAAPGSPAERAQFRALWPHLTAWADHGSIASSLADQHDRQHQKDPLTDEEQRMWTERAQAAQLRGALDLTESWYAADGQPITLAYLVEDDDSTVVALRGDPGMPGWRVIGHYAHEYEAGKALPAAVPPGVLCADTSRFNRPAPAPEVSVQDLLRDVVEGHSAGDASNALLDAVQRGHQAGPLVRLQELLETSGQFAGALETAQGRQIAARLSALGRQIEFLTREVEEAAEDLGATVAVLPPHRTPVLRMRPRPAVDTTPPAPPPHTTTTARHL
;
A
#
# COMPACT_ATOMS: atom_id res chain seq x y z
N MET A 1 -45.51 -14.58 51.24
CA MET A 1 -44.58 -13.47 50.97
C MET A 1 -43.19 -14.04 50.78
N THR A 2 -42.72 -14.09 49.54
CA THR A 2 -41.32 -14.32 49.17
C THR A 2 -41.12 -13.57 47.85
N PRO A 3 -40.20 -12.61 47.73
CA PRO A 3 -40.14 -11.72 46.59
C PRO A 3 -39.48 -12.40 45.37
N ALA A 4 -39.96 -12.02 44.20
CA ALA A 4 -39.43 -12.40 42.90
C ALA A 4 -37.97 -11.95 42.75
N GLY A 5 -37.13 -12.85 42.25
CA GLY A 5 -35.73 -12.58 41.93
C GLY A 5 -35.61 -11.49 40.86
N VAL A 6 -34.82 -10.48 41.19
CA VAL A 6 -34.42 -9.39 40.29
C VAL A 6 -33.57 -9.98 39.15
N PRO A 7 -33.86 -9.69 37.87
CA PRO A 7 -32.97 -10.07 36.78
C PRO A 7 -31.66 -9.27 36.88
N VAL A 8 -30.55 -9.99 36.74
CA VAL A 8 -29.19 -9.44 36.67
C VAL A 8 -29.13 -8.42 35.52
N PRO A 9 -28.55 -7.22 35.72
CA PRO A 9 -28.45 -6.22 34.66
C PRO A 9 -27.55 -6.74 33.54
N ASP A 10 -28.02 -6.56 32.30
CA ASP A 10 -27.26 -6.77 31.08
C ASP A 10 -25.85 -6.21 31.23
N SER A 11 -24.86 -7.06 30.99
CA SER A 11 -23.48 -6.63 30.79
C SER A 11 -23.46 -5.48 29.76
N PRO A 12 -22.70 -4.40 30.00
CA PRO A 12 -22.63 -3.29 29.06
C PRO A 12 -22.21 -3.85 27.70
N ARG A 13 -23.04 -3.64 26.67
CA ARG A 13 -22.66 -3.94 25.28
C ARG A 13 -21.30 -3.28 25.03
N PRO A 14 -20.31 -4.01 24.49
CA PRO A 14 -19.02 -3.40 24.19
C PRO A 14 -19.26 -2.21 23.26
N VAL A 15 -18.77 -1.05 23.67
CA VAL A 15 -18.86 0.21 22.91
C VAL A 15 -18.24 -0.04 21.53
N ALA A 16 -18.89 0.40 20.45
CA ALA A 16 -18.45 0.13 19.07
C ALA A 16 -16.98 0.49 18.81
N ALA A 17 -16.49 1.57 19.45
CA ALA A 17 -15.08 1.96 19.44
C ALA A 17 -14.12 0.86 19.95
N GLY A 18 -14.55 0.03 20.91
CA GLY A 18 -13.78 -1.12 21.40
C GLY A 18 -13.70 -2.27 20.39
N LEU A 19 -14.75 -2.47 19.58
CA LEU A 19 -14.80 -3.49 18.54
C LEU A 19 -13.94 -3.11 17.32
N GLY A 20 -13.97 -1.84 16.91
CA GLY A 20 -13.12 -1.33 15.82
C GLY A 20 -11.63 -1.39 16.14
N ASN A 21 -11.24 -1.14 17.40
CA ASN A 21 -9.85 -1.25 17.84
C ASN A 21 -9.31 -2.68 17.74
N ALA A 22 -10.13 -3.70 18.01
CA ALA A 22 -9.71 -5.10 17.99
C ALA A 22 -9.22 -5.58 16.62
N ALA A 23 -9.97 -5.31 15.54
CA ALA A 23 -9.53 -5.70 14.20
C ALA A 23 -8.35 -4.85 13.70
N ARG A 24 -8.29 -3.56 14.09
CA ARG A 24 -7.12 -2.72 13.80
C ARG A 24 -5.86 -3.29 14.46
N ASP A 25 -5.94 -3.64 15.73
CA ASP A 25 -4.82 -4.17 16.50
C ASP A 25 -4.36 -5.53 15.95
N PHE A 26 -5.29 -6.41 15.58
CA PHE A 26 -4.98 -7.66 14.89
C PHE A 26 -4.26 -7.41 13.56
N ARG A 27 -4.75 -6.50 12.71
CA ARG A 27 -4.12 -6.15 11.44
C ARG A 27 -2.70 -5.60 11.64
N LEU A 28 -2.49 -4.74 12.63
CA LEU A 28 -1.16 -4.20 12.94
C LEU A 28 -0.19 -5.31 13.35
N ARG A 29 -0.64 -6.29 14.15
CA ARG A 29 0.18 -7.45 14.52
C ARG A 29 0.49 -8.35 13.34
N MET A 30 -0.49 -8.60 12.48
CA MET A 30 -0.26 -9.34 11.23
C MET A 30 0.78 -8.66 10.36
N ALA A 31 0.77 -7.31 10.27
CA ALA A 31 1.81 -6.57 9.55
C ALA A 31 3.20 -6.70 10.19
N VAL A 32 3.31 -6.73 11.52
CA VAL A 32 4.59 -6.98 12.22
C VAL A 32 5.09 -8.39 11.94
N ILE A 33 4.22 -9.40 12.07
CA ILE A 33 4.54 -10.81 11.79
C ILE A 33 5.01 -10.98 10.34
N ASP A 34 4.35 -10.31 9.39
CA ASP A 34 4.71 -10.30 7.97
C ASP A 34 6.12 -9.73 7.76
N CYS A 35 6.41 -8.54 8.31
CA CYS A 35 7.73 -7.91 8.23
C CYS A 35 8.84 -8.78 8.86
N GLU A 36 8.59 -9.37 10.03
CA GLU A 36 9.54 -10.27 10.70
C GLU A 36 9.79 -11.53 9.87
N THR A 37 8.74 -12.07 9.24
CA THR A 37 8.84 -13.23 8.36
C THR A 37 9.62 -12.89 7.09
N GLU A 38 9.33 -11.76 6.44
CA GLU A 38 10.06 -11.29 5.25
C GLU A 38 11.55 -11.13 5.57
N ALA A 39 11.89 -10.44 6.67
CA ALA A 39 13.28 -10.29 7.11
C ALA A 39 13.97 -11.62 7.42
N ALA A 40 13.24 -12.58 8.00
CA ALA A 40 13.77 -13.93 8.23
C ALA A 40 13.99 -14.69 6.92
N LEU A 41 13.06 -14.60 5.97
CA LEU A 41 13.15 -15.25 4.66
C LEU A 41 14.27 -14.66 3.81
N ASP A 42 14.50 -13.36 3.86
CA ASP A 42 15.60 -12.71 3.13
C ASP A 42 16.97 -13.23 3.56
N ARG A 43 17.16 -13.51 4.85
CA ARG A 43 18.40 -14.15 5.34
C ARG A 43 18.58 -15.59 4.86
N THR A 44 17.55 -16.21 4.30
CA THR A 44 17.61 -17.56 3.73
C THR A 44 17.84 -17.56 2.22
N ARG A 45 17.87 -16.38 1.59
CA ARG A 45 18.03 -16.20 0.15
C ARG A 45 19.46 -15.79 -0.20
N ASP A 46 19.90 -16.18 -1.39
CA ASP A 46 21.13 -15.65 -1.98
C ASP A 46 20.89 -14.25 -2.56
N ARG A 47 21.94 -13.62 -3.07
CA ARG A 47 21.87 -12.31 -3.73
C ARG A 47 20.94 -12.26 -4.96
N HIS A 48 20.52 -13.42 -5.47
CA HIS A 48 19.61 -13.57 -6.61
C HIS A 48 18.20 -13.99 -6.15
N GLY A 49 17.88 -13.91 -4.85
CA GLY A 49 16.57 -14.27 -4.31
C GLY A 49 16.30 -15.77 -4.20
N ARG A 50 17.25 -16.64 -4.54
CA ARG A 50 17.08 -18.10 -4.46
C ARG A 50 17.22 -18.57 -3.03
N THR A 51 16.31 -19.43 -2.57
CA THR A 51 16.36 -19.96 -1.19
C THR A 51 17.50 -20.97 -1.05
N VAL A 52 18.55 -20.62 -0.30
CA VAL A 52 19.73 -21.46 0.00
C VAL A 52 19.60 -22.21 1.33
N HIS A 53 18.76 -21.71 2.24
CA HIS A 53 18.53 -22.33 3.56
C HIS A 53 17.08 -22.77 3.74
N ALA A 54 16.68 -23.84 3.03
CA ALA A 54 15.29 -24.33 3.02
C ALA A 54 14.73 -24.67 4.42
N GLY A 55 15.54 -25.24 5.32
CA GLY A 55 15.13 -25.55 6.70
C GLY A 55 14.82 -24.30 7.53
N ALA A 56 15.64 -23.25 7.42
CA ALA A 56 15.40 -21.98 8.08
C ALA A 56 14.16 -21.27 7.52
N ALA A 57 13.93 -21.35 6.21
CA ALA A 57 12.74 -20.81 5.57
C ALA A 57 11.46 -21.51 6.04
N ALA A 58 11.50 -22.84 6.20
CA ALA A 58 10.38 -23.61 6.75
C ALA A 58 10.11 -23.27 8.22
N ALA A 59 11.15 -23.05 9.02
CA ALA A 59 11.02 -22.62 10.42
C ALA A 59 10.41 -21.23 10.54
N ALA A 60 10.84 -20.27 9.71
CA ALA A 60 10.26 -18.92 9.66
C ALA A 60 8.75 -18.95 9.34
N ARG A 61 8.34 -19.73 8.34
CA ARG A 61 6.90 -19.92 8.01
C ARG A 61 6.13 -20.60 9.14
N THR A 62 6.72 -21.59 9.80
CA THR A 62 6.08 -22.26 10.95
C THR A 62 5.85 -21.29 12.10
N HIS A 63 6.84 -20.44 12.40
CA HIS A 63 6.73 -19.41 13.44
C HIS A 63 5.64 -18.40 13.10
N ARG A 64 5.62 -17.91 11.85
CA ARG A 64 4.58 -17.02 11.32
C ARG A 64 3.17 -17.57 11.52
N ASP A 65 2.94 -18.81 11.06
CA ASP A 65 1.62 -19.43 11.12
C ASP A 65 1.13 -19.56 12.57
N LYS A 66 2.03 -19.92 13.50
CA LYS A 66 1.74 -19.97 14.94
C LYS A 66 1.44 -18.59 15.53
N ALA A 67 2.31 -17.60 15.28
CA ALA A 67 2.16 -16.24 15.81
C ALA A 67 0.85 -15.58 15.34
N ALA A 68 0.43 -15.84 14.09
CA ALA A 68 -0.83 -15.34 13.55
C ALA A 68 -2.05 -15.92 14.27
N VAL A 69 -2.04 -17.23 14.58
CA VAL A 69 -3.10 -17.88 15.36
C VAL A 69 -3.17 -17.28 16.77
N GLU A 70 -2.02 -17.10 17.44
CA GLU A 70 -1.95 -16.48 18.77
C GLU A 70 -2.46 -15.03 18.76
N ALA A 71 -2.13 -14.25 17.72
CA ALA A 71 -2.62 -12.89 17.57
C ALA A 71 -4.14 -12.85 17.38
N TYR A 72 -4.70 -13.75 16.57
CA TYR A 72 -6.14 -13.84 16.35
C TYR A 72 -6.89 -14.20 17.62
N THR A 73 -6.49 -15.28 18.30
CA THR A 73 -7.16 -15.77 19.50
C THR A 73 -7.15 -14.74 20.63
N THR A 74 -6.06 -13.98 20.75
CA THR A 74 -5.89 -12.99 21.81
C THR A 74 -6.65 -11.70 21.52
N HIS A 75 -6.62 -11.20 20.28
CA HIS A 75 -7.03 -9.82 19.98
C HIS A 75 -8.32 -9.70 19.19
N LEU A 76 -8.67 -10.69 18.36
CA LEU A 76 -9.82 -10.58 17.45
C LEU A 76 -10.94 -11.56 17.79
N ALA A 77 -10.61 -12.81 18.14
CA ALA A 77 -11.60 -13.86 18.39
C ALA A 77 -12.69 -13.45 19.41
N PRO A 78 -12.40 -12.76 20.53
CA PRO A 78 -13.44 -12.34 21.48
C PRO A 78 -14.43 -11.29 20.93
N HIS A 79 -14.08 -10.63 19.83
CA HIS A 79 -14.81 -9.48 19.29
C HIS A 79 -15.34 -9.70 17.86
N ALA A 80 -14.92 -10.77 17.17
CA ALA A 80 -15.18 -10.98 15.75
C ALA A 80 -16.68 -11.05 15.41
N GLU A 81 -17.46 -11.85 16.13
CA GLU A 81 -18.91 -11.98 15.88
C GLU A 81 -19.65 -10.67 16.13
N ALA A 82 -19.41 -10.04 17.28
CA ALA A 82 -20.02 -8.76 17.64
C ALA A 82 -19.67 -7.63 16.64
N LEU A 83 -18.44 -7.64 16.11
CA LEU A 83 -18.02 -6.70 15.09
C LEU A 83 -18.76 -6.92 13.76
N LEU A 84 -18.92 -8.17 13.32
CA LEU A 84 -19.64 -8.50 12.08
C LEU A 84 -21.12 -8.13 12.18
N ASP A 85 -21.75 -8.39 13.32
CA ASP A 85 -23.16 -8.03 13.54
C ASP A 85 -23.36 -6.51 13.51
N ALA A 86 -22.48 -5.75 14.17
CA ALA A 86 -22.51 -4.28 14.12
C ALA A 86 -22.29 -3.75 12.69
N ALA A 87 -21.34 -4.33 11.96
CA ALA A 87 -21.06 -3.95 10.57
C ALA A 87 -22.25 -4.25 9.63
N ARG A 88 -22.93 -5.38 9.79
CA ARG A 88 -24.13 -5.75 9.01
C ARG A 88 -25.28 -4.79 9.30
N LEU A 89 -25.53 -4.48 10.56
CA LEU A 89 -26.56 -3.52 10.97
C LEU A 89 -26.30 -2.14 10.36
N ALA A 90 -25.04 -1.67 10.40
CA ALA A 90 -24.65 -0.41 9.80
C ALA A 90 -24.83 -0.43 8.27
N LEU A 91 -24.42 -1.52 7.61
CA LEU A 91 -24.53 -1.69 6.16
C LEU A 91 -25.98 -1.61 5.68
N ASP A 92 -26.91 -2.23 6.40
CA ASP A 92 -28.35 -2.22 6.06
C ASP A 92 -28.99 -0.84 6.22
N ALA A 93 -28.37 0.06 7.00
CA ALA A 93 -28.81 1.45 7.18
C ALA A 93 -28.22 2.42 6.15
N LEU A 94 -27.29 1.99 5.28
CA LEU A 94 -26.64 2.87 4.29
C LEU A 94 -27.53 3.15 3.07
N PRO A 95 -27.40 4.34 2.46
CA PRO A 95 -28.09 4.65 1.21
C PRO A 95 -27.63 3.71 0.08
N PRO A 96 -28.50 3.39 -0.91
CA PRO A 96 -28.14 2.51 -2.02
C PRO A 96 -26.91 3.01 -2.78
N ALA A 97 -25.86 2.19 -2.85
CA ALA A 97 -24.64 2.47 -3.58
C ALA A 97 -24.07 1.21 -4.23
N ARG A 98 -23.24 1.39 -5.28
CA ARG A 98 -22.67 0.28 -6.08
C ARG A 98 -21.81 -0.68 -5.25
N HIS A 99 -21.15 -0.17 -4.22
CA HIS A 99 -20.19 -0.93 -3.41
C HIS A 99 -20.83 -1.80 -2.32
N LEU A 100 -22.12 -1.61 -1.99
CA LEU A 100 -22.78 -2.32 -0.89
C LEU A 100 -22.81 -3.84 -1.06
N ALA A 101 -23.04 -4.32 -2.29
CA ALA A 101 -23.04 -5.76 -2.58
C ALA A 101 -21.67 -6.39 -2.34
N GLY A 102 -20.59 -5.69 -2.70
CA GLY A 102 -19.22 -6.13 -2.46
C GLY A 102 -18.91 -6.20 -0.97
N TRP A 103 -19.28 -5.18 -0.19
CA TRP A 103 -19.09 -5.21 1.26
C TRP A 103 -19.88 -6.32 1.93
N ARG A 104 -21.12 -6.58 1.52
CA ARG A 104 -21.90 -7.71 2.05
C ARG A 104 -21.19 -9.04 1.81
N ALA A 105 -20.70 -9.28 0.59
CA ALA A 105 -19.93 -10.48 0.26
C ALA A 105 -18.65 -10.61 1.10
N VAL A 106 -17.95 -9.50 1.39
CA VAL A 106 -16.78 -9.48 2.28
C VAL A 106 -17.17 -9.87 3.71
N LEU A 107 -18.24 -9.29 4.27
CA LEU A 107 -18.69 -9.62 5.62
C LEU A 107 -19.09 -11.10 5.75
N ASP A 108 -19.77 -11.65 4.75
CA ASP A 108 -20.14 -13.07 4.71
C ASP A 108 -18.90 -13.97 4.58
N GLY A 109 -17.89 -13.55 3.81
CA GLY A 109 -16.60 -14.24 3.72
C GLY A 109 -15.82 -14.23 5.04
N LEU A 110 -15.83 -13.11 5.77
CA LEU A 110 -15.20 -12.98 7.09
C LEU A 110 -15.91 -13.85 8.14
N ASP A 111 -17.23 -13.93 8.08
CA ASP A 111 -18.05 -14.80 8.93
C ASP A 111 -17.72 -16.28 8.69
N ALA A 112 -17.66 -16.70 7.42
CA ALA A 112 -17.23 -18.04 7.04
C ALA A 112 -15.80 -18.35 7.53
N CYS A 113 -14.86 -17.39 7.43
CA CYS A 113 -13.50 -17.53 7.96
C CYS A 113 -13.50 -17.70 9.48
N THR A 114 -14.29 -16.93 10.21
CA THR A 114 -14.43 -17.06 11.68
C THR A 114 -14.97 -18.43 12.07
N ALA A 115 -15.99 -18.91 11.37
CA ALA A 115 -16.57 -20.23 11.61
C ALA A 115 -15.55 -21.36 11.37
N GLU A 116 -14.71 -21.25 10.33
CA GLU A 116 -13.67 -22.25 10.02
C GLU A 116 -12.53 -22.21 11.04
N ILE A 117 -12.07 -21.01 11.42
CA ILE A 117 -11.05 -20.84 12.46
C ILE A 117 -11.52 -21.45 13.78
N ARG A 118 -12.74 -21.10 14.22
CA ARG A 118 -13.32 -21.65 15.45
C ARG A 118 -13.42 -23.18 15.39
N ARG A 119 -14.01 -23.72 14.32
CA ARG A 119 -14.16 -25.19 14.14
C ARG A 119 -12.83 -25.91 14.23
N THR A 120 -11.78 -25.33 13.64
CA THR A 120 -10.44 -25.90 13.64
C THR A 120 -9.81 -25.82 15.03
N LEU A 121 -9.91 -24.68 15.71
CA LEU A 121 -9.34 -24.47 17.04
C LEU A 121 -10.07 -25.25 18.15
N ASP A 122 -11.36 -25.57 17.97
CA ASP A 122 -12.13 -26.43 18.87
C ASP A 122 -11.64 -27.90 18.86
N ARG A 123 -10.82 -28.28 17.88
CA ARG A 123 -10.21 -29.61 17.75
C ARG A 123 -8.69 -29.47 17.61
N PRO A 124 -7.98 -29.07 18.67
CA PRO A 124 -6.55 -28.81 18.59
C PRO A 124 -5.77 -30.11 18.36
N ALA A 125 -4.82 -30.09 17.44
CA ALA A 125 -3.83 -31.15 17.31
C ALA A 125 -2.89 -31.16 18.54
N ALA A 126 -2.17 -32.27 18.73
CA ALA A 126 -1.23 -32.38 19.84
C ALA A 126 -0.13 -31.29 19.76
N PRO A 127 0.15 -30.55 20.84
CA PRO A 127 1.17 -29.50 20.84
C PRO A 127 2.55 -30.01 20.41
N GLY A 128 3.24 -29.23 19.58
CA GLY A 128 4.55 -29.53 19.00
C GLY A 128 4.52 -30.56 17.85
N SER A 129 3.37 -31.13 17.52
CA SER A 129 3.26 -32.18 16.50
C SER A 129 3.32 -31.63 15.06
N PRO A 130 3.68 -32.47 14.07
CA PRO A 130 3.52 -32.11 12.66
C PRO A 130 2.07 -31.76 12.28
N ALA A 131 1.09 -32.35 12.96
CA ALA A 131 -0.34 -32.08 12.74
C ALA A 131 -0.73 -30.67 13.20
N GLU A 132 -0.17 -30.18 14.31
CA GLU A 132 -0.37 -28.79 14.76
C GLU A 132 0.21 -27.79 13.75
N ARG A 133 1.40 -28.04 13.21
CA ARG A 133 1.99 -27.19 12.16
C ARG A 133 1.14 -27.18 10.89
N ALA A 134 0.59 -28.33 10.49
CA ALA A 134 -0.31 -28.42 9.35
C ALA A 134 -1.64 -27.67 9.61
N GLN A 135 -2.16 -27.75 10.84
CA GLN A 135 -3.36 -27.03 11.27
C GLN A 135 -3.16 -25.52 11.20
N PHE A 136 -2.08 -24.97 11.77
CA PHE A 136 -1.80 -23.54 11.70
C PHE A 136 -1.59 -23.05 10.27
N ARG A 137 -0.91 -23.84 9.43
CA ARG A 137 -0.77 -23.53 8.01
C ARG A 137 -2.13 -23.49 7.29
N ALA A 138 -3.04 -24.41 7.61
CA ALA A 138 -4.37 -24.44 7.00
C ALA A 138 -5.23 -23.23 7.39
N LEU A 139 -4.99 -22.65 8.57
CA LEU A 139 -5.67 -21.44 9.04
C LEU A 139 -5.16 -20.15 8.38
N TRP A 140 -3.96 -20.18 7.80
CA TRP A 140 -3.31 -18.99 7.23
C TRP A 140 -4.21 -18.19 6.27
N PRO A 141 -4.89 -18.79 5.26
CA PRO A 141 -5.75 -18.02 4.35
C PRO A 141 -6.87 -17.26 5.06
N HIS A 142 -7.48 -17.87 6.09
CA HIS A 142 -8.57 -17.27 6.86
C HIS A 142 -8.08 -16.11 7.75
N LEU A 143 -6.89 -16.25 8.33
CA LEU A 143 -6.24 -15.21 9.14
C LEU A 143 -5.83 -14.03 8.26
N THR A 144 -5.32 -14.28 7.06
CA THR A 144 -4.96 -13.23 6.11
C THR A 144 -6.18 -12.51 5.56
N ALA A 145 -7.29 -13.21 5.31
CA ALA A 145 -8.55 -12.58 4.92
C ALA A 145 -9.05 -11.59 5.98
N TRP A 146 -8.96 -11.95 7.27
CA TRP A 146 -9.26 -11.04 8.37
C TRP A 146 -8.30 -9.84 8.44
N ALA A 147 -7.01 -10.05 8.17
CA ALA A 147 -6.03 -8.98 8.18
C ALA A 147 -6.21 -8.01 7.00
N ASP A 148 -6.58 -8.52 5.82
CA ASP A 148 -6.79 -7.73 4.59
C ASP A 148 -8.14 -7.00 4.61
N HIS A 149 -9.20 -7.64 5.12
CA HIS A 149 -10.57 -7.13 4.98
C HIS A 149 -11.23 -6.72 6.29
N GLY A 150 -10.65 -7.04 7.45
CA GLY A 150 -11.23 -6.71 8.76
C GLY A 150 -11.45 -5.21 8.99
N SER A 151 -10.67 -4.35 8.33
CA SER A 151 -10.89 -2.89 8.38
C SER A 151 -12.22 -2.48 7.76
N ILE A 152 -12.75 -3.22 6.79
CA ILE A 152 -14.07 -2.93 6.21
C ILE A 152 -15.15 -3.13 7.28
N ALA A 153 -15.08 -4.23 8.04
CA ALA A 153 -16.02 -4.49 9.14
C ALA A 153 -15.91 -3.42 10.24
N SER A 154 -14.70 -3.03 10.66
CA SER A 154 -14.49 -1.95 11.64
C SER A 154 -15.01 -0.61 11.17
N SER A 155 -14.64 -0.20 9.96
CA SER A 155 -15.11 1.06 9.39
C SER A 155 -16.63 1.09 9.26
N LEU A 156 -17.28 -0.01 8.86
CA LEU A 156 -18.74 -0.09 8.79
C LEU A 156 -19.39 0.00 10.17
N ALA A 157 -18.86 -0.72 11.16
CA ALA A 157 -19.37 -0.62 12.53
C ALA A 157 -19.28 0.83 13.07
N ASP A 158 -18.19 1.55 12.75
CA ASP A 158 -18.00 2.96 13.12
C ASP A 158 -18.97 3.93 12.39
N GLN A 159 -19.51 3.55 11.22
CA GLN A 159 -20.47 4.38 10.47
C GLN A 159 -21.80 4.54 11.21
N HIS A 160 -22.25 3.51 11.93
CA HIS A 160 -23.51 3.54 12.68
C HIS A 160 -23.53 4.67 13.71
N ASP A 161 -22.42 4.87 14.43
CA ASP A 161 -22.31 5.88 15.48
C ASP A 161 -22.22 7.32 14.94
N ARG A 162 -21.85 7.49 13.67
CA ARG A 162 -21.59 8.80 13.04
C ARG A 162 -22.72 9.30 12.13
N GLN A 163 -23.81 8.55 11.96
CA GLN A 163 -24.97 8.95 11.17
C GLN A 163 -25.76 10.15 11.74
N HIS A 164 -25.35 10.74 12.87
CA HIS A 164 -26.14 11.71 13.64
C HIS A 164 -25.59 13.15 13.66
N GLN A 165 -24.77 13.60 12.69
CA GLN A 165 -24.14 14.93 12.80
C GLN A 165 -24.48 15.97 11.70
N LYS A 166 -25.00 17.10 12.24
CA LYS A 166 -25.19 18.50 11.83
C LYS A 166 -26.08 18.88 10.64
N ASP A 167 -26.81 19.99 10.85
CA ASP A 167 -27.73 20.60 9.90
C ASP A 167 -26.99 21.01 8.61
N PRO A 168 -27.51 20.63 7.43
CA PRO A 168 -26.92 21.04 6.16
C PRO A 168 -26.99 22.57 6.00
N LEU A 169 -26.03 23.13 5.26
CA LEU A 169 -26.07 24.53 4.81
C LEU A 169 -27.42 24.84 4.17
N THR A 170 -27.92 26.06 4.36
CA THR A 170 -29.08 26.53 3.61
C THR A 170 -28.76 26.59 2.11
N ASP A 171 -29.79 26.50 1.26
CA ASP A 171 -29.59 26.53 -0.20
C ASP A 171 -28.89 27.81 -0.67
N GLU A 172 -29.15 28.94 -0.01
CA GLU A 172 -28.53 30.24 -0.31
C GLU A 172 -27.05 30.26 0.08
N GLU A 173 -26.72 29.80 1.29
CA GLU A 173 -25.33 29.69 1.75
C GLU A 173 -24.53 28.71 0.89
N GLN A 174 -25.12 27.55 0.55
CA GLN A 174 -24.49 26.57 -0.33
C GLN A 174 -24.16 27.18 -1.70
N ARG A 175 -25.08 27.92 -2.32
CA ARG A 175 -24.84 28.58 -3.61
C ARG A 175 -23.72 29.61 -3.50
N MET A 176 -23.81 30.51 -2.53
CA MET A 176 -22.81 31.55 -2.29
C MET A 176 -21.40 30.96 -2.13
N TRP A 177 -21.25 29.95 -1.25
CA TRP A 177 -19.94 29.31 -1.02
C TRP A 177 -19.45 28.52 -2.23
N THR A 178 -20.36 27.88 -2.98
CA THR A 178 -20.00 27.16 -4.19
C THR A 178 -19.47 28.11 -5.27
N GLU A 179 -20.14 29.24 -5.49
CA GLU A 179 -19.68 30.27 -6.44
C GLU A 179 -18.32 30.85 -6.03
N ARG A 180 -18.13 31.12 -4.73
CA ARG A 180 -16.86 31.60 -4.18
C ARG A 180 -15.73 30.59 -4.40
N ALA A 181 -15.97 29.32 -4.11
CA ALA A 181 -15.00 28.25 -4.32
C ALA A 181 -14.69 28.03 -5.81
N GLN A 182 -15.68 28.12 -6.70
CA GLN A 182 -15.47 28.04 -8.15
C GLN A 182 -14.60 29.20 -8.65
N ALA A 183 -14.86 30.42 -8.17
CA ALA A 183 -14.04 31.58 -8.49
C ALA A 183 -12.60 31.43 -7.99
N ALA A 184 -12.41 30.91 -6.77
CA ALA A 184 -11.09 30.60 -6.22
C ALA A 184 -10.37 29.53 -7.05
N GLN A 185 -11.06 28.47 -7.46
CA GLN A 185 -10.51 27.41 -8.30
C GLN A 185 -10.00 27.94 -9.65
N LEU A 186 -10.77 28.79 -10.33
CA LEU A 186 -10.36 29.40 -11.61
C LEU A 186 -9.10 30.26 -11.49
N ARG A 187 -8.86 30.84 -10.31
CA ARG A 187 -7.65 31.63 -10.01
C ARG A 187 -6.49 30.77 -9.49
N GLY A 188 -6.68 29.48 -9.26
CA GLY A 188 -5.68 28.60 -8.62
C GLY A 188 -5.51 28.84 -7.11
N ALA A 189 -6.51 29.43 -6.45
CA ALA A 189 -6.51 29.78 -5.03
C ALA A 189 -7.33 28.80 -4.16
N LEU A 190 -7.54 27.57 -4.67
CA LEU A 190 -8.23 26.49 -3.99
C LEU A 190 -7.27 25.31 -3.88
N ASP A 191 -6.73 25.07 -2.68
CA ASP A 191 -5.75 24.02 -2.43
C ASP A 191 -6.42 22.77 -1.85
N LEU A 192 -6.37 21.64 -2.57
CA LEU A 192 -7.06 20.41 -2.18
C LEU A 192 -6.15 19.60 -1.23
N THR A 193 -6.67 19.19 -0.08
CA THR A 193 -5.85 18.53 0.96
C THR A 193 -6.15 17.05 1.12
N GLU A 194 -7.40 16.71 1.42
CA GLU A 194 -7.84 15.34 1.70
C GLU A 194 -9.11 15.01 0.90
N SER A 195 -9.24 13.75 0.48
CA SER A 195 -10.45 13.27 -0.22
C SER A 195 -10.83 11.87 0.24
N TRP A 196 -12.13 11.63 0.40
CA TRP A 196 -12.70 10.32 0.73
C TRP A 196 -14.06 10.13 0.08
N TYR A 197 -14.56 8.90 0.07
CA TYR A 197 -15.94 8.62 -0.36
C TYR A 197 -16.89 8.64 0.85
N ALA A 198 -18.08 9.19 0.65
CA ALA A 198 -19.20 9.06 1.57
C ALA A 198 -20.01 7.77 1.30
N ALA A 199 -20.91 7.40 2.20
CA ALA A 199 -21.76 6.21 2.09
C ALA A 199 -22.64 6.17 0.83
N ASP A 200 -23.03 7.33 0.32
CA ASP A 200 -23.78 7.46 -0.93
C ASP A 200 -22.92 7.33 -2.20
N GLY A 201 -21.62 7.07 -2.06
CA GLY A 201 -20.69 6.87 -3.17
C GLY A 201 -20.26 8.17 -3.86
N GLN A 202 -20.54 9.34 -3.29
CA GLN A 202 -19.97 10.60 -3.78
C GLN A 202 -18.64 10.92 -3.06
N PRO A 203 -17.64 11.45 -3.78
CA PRO A 203 -16.43 11.94 -3.14
C PRO A 203 -16.72 13.22 -2.36
N ILE A 204 -16.07 13.33 -1.21
CA ILE A 204 -15.93 14.55 -0.41
C ILE A 204 -14.46 14.94 -0.44
N THR A 205 -14.18 16.20 -0.74
CA THR A 205 -12.81 16.75 -0.77
C THR A 205 -12.73 17.97 0.13
N LEU A 206 -11.75 18.01 1.02
CA LEU A 206 -11.40 19.21 1.78
C LEU A 206 -10.47 20.09 0.95
N ALA A 207 -10.70 21.39 1.02
CA ALA A 207 -9.85 22.36 0.37
C ALA A 207 -9.67 23.61 1.22
N TYR A 208 -8.49 24.20 1.16
CA TYR A 208 -8.25 25.55 1.64
C TYR A 208 -8.63 26.55 0.56
N LEU A 209 -9.61 27.39 0.88
CA LEU A 209 -9.97 28.56 0.10
C LEU A 209 -9.18 29.76 0.64
N VAL A 210 -8.22 30.23 -0.15
CA VAL A 210 -7.31 31.33 0.23
C VAL A 210 -7.80 32.63 -0.38
N GLU A 211 -8.14 33.59 0.46
CA GLU A 211 -8.58 34.93 0.04
C GLU A 211 -8.07 36.00 1.02
N ASP A 212 -7.48 37.06 0.47
CA ASP A 212 -7.05 38.25 1.22
C ASP A 212 -6.25 37.94 2.51
N ASP A 213 -5.33 36.98 2.42
CA ASP A 213 -4.47 36.43 3.49
C ASP A 213 -5.18 35.54 4.56
N ASP A 214 -6.49 35.29 4.43
CA ASP A 214 -7.25 34.34 5.24
C ASP A 214 -7.48 33.01 4.50
N SER A 215 -7.37 31.90 5.24
CA SER A 215 -7.61 30.54 4.74
C SER A 215 -8.83 29.93 5.43
N THR A 216 -9.87 29.62 4.65
CA THR A 216 -11.07 28.91 5.14
C THR A 216 -11.08 27.48 4.62
N VAL A 217 -11.34 26.50 5.48
CA VAL A 217 -11.52 25.10 5.03
C VAL A 217 -12.92 24.95 4.47
N VAL A 218 -13.05 24.56 3.21
CA VAL A 218 -14.32 24.24 2.56
C VAL A 218 -14.38 22.76 2.25
N ALA A 219 -15.57 22.17 2.42
CA ALA A 219 -15.84 20.78 2.09
C ALA A 219 -16.63 20.72 0.78
N LEU A 220 -16.05 20.09 -0.22
CA LEU A 220 -16.59 19.95 -1.56
C LEU A 220 -17.22 18.57 -1.68
N ARG A 221 -18.35 18.48 -2.39
CA ARG A 221 -18.99 17.22 -2.73
C ARG A 221 -19.09 17.06 -4.24
N GLY A 222 -18.59 15.94 -4.75
CA GLY A 222 -18.36 15.73 -6.19
C GLY A 222 -16.90 16.01 -6.57
N ASP A 223 -16.53 15.65 -7.79
CA ASP A 223 -15.17 15.85 -8.33
C ASP A 223 -14.92 17.33 -8.66
N PRO A 224 -13.98 18.01 -7.99
CA PRO A 224 -13.65 19.41 -8.29
C PRO A 224 -13.21 19.64 -9.75
N GLY A 225 -12.70 18.60 -10.43
CA GLY A 225 -12.29 18.65 -11.83
C GLY A 225 -13.43 18.53 -12.85
N MET A 226 -14.68 18.34 -12.41
CA MET A 226 -15.86 18.19 -13.27
C MET A 226 -16.94 19.23 -12.94
N PRO A 227 -17.81 19.62 -13.89
CA PRO A 227 -18.97 20.43 -13.54
C PRO A 227 -19.90 19.72 -12.54
N GLY A 228 -20.56 20.48 -11.66
CA GLY A 228 -21.64 19.97 -10.80
C GLY A 228 -21.25 19.61 -9.37
N TRP A 229 -20.01 19.82 -8.95
CA TRP A 229 -19.66 19.78 -7.52
C TRP A 229 -20.21 21.00 -6.77
N ARG A 230 -20.39 20.85 -5.45
CA ARG A 230 -20.93 21.89 -4.57
C ARG A 230 -20.27 21.91 -3.20
N VAL A 231 -20.26 23.07 -2.55
CA VAL A 231 -19.81 23.19 -1.16
C VAL A 231 -20.90 22.67 -0.22
N ILE A 232 -20.54 21.78 0.70
CA ILE A 232 -21.44 21.18 1.70
C ILE A 232 -21.15 21.65 3.13
N GLY A 233 -20.07 22.39 3.35
CA GLY A 233 -19.72 22.97 4.63
C GLY A 233 -18.48 23.85 4.53
N HIS A 234 -18.32 24.73 5.52
CA HIS A 234 -17.13 25.54 5.70
C HIS A 234 -16.76 25.54 7.19
N TYR A 235 -15.45 25.53 7.48
CA TYR A 235 -14.91 25.26 8.80
C TYR A 235 -13.67 26.10 9.05
N ALA A 236 -13.37 26.36 10.33
CA ALA A 236 -12.16 27.07 10.72
C ALA A 236 -10.91 26.23 10.44
N HIS A 237 -10.99 24.90 10.63
CA HIS A 237 -9.88 23.99 10.39
C HIS A 237 -10.35 22.55 10.09
N GLU A 238 -9.46 21.72 9.54
CA GLU A 238 -9.74 20.36 9.07
C GLU A 238 -10.32 19.45 10.15
N TYR A 239 -9.88 19.60 11.41
CA TYR A 239 -10.38 18.80 12.53
C TYR A 239 -11.88 19.03 12.84
N GLU A 240 -12.39 20.24 12.60
CA GLU A 240 -13.82 20.54 12.75
C GLU A 240 -14.61 19.93 11.59
N ALA A 241 -14.06 20.04 10.38
CA ALA A 241 -14.63 19.42 9.20
C ALA A 241 -14.78 17.90 9.37
N GLY A 242 -13.74 17.22 9.86
CA GLY A 242 -13.76 15.78 10.11
C GLY A 242 -14.77 15.31 11.16
N LYS A 243 -15.23 16.21 12.06
CA LYS A 243 -16.30 15.92 13.03
C LYS A 243 -17.70 16.19 12.47
N ALA A 244 -17.84 17.13 11.56
CA ALA A 244 -19.14 17.57 11.05
C ALA A 244 -19.54 16.86 9.75
N LEU A 245 -18.56 16.37 8.97
CA LEU A 245 -18.80 15.77 7.68
C LEU A 245 -19.15 14.27 7.77
N PRO A 246 -19.83 13.73 6.74
CA PRO A 246 -20.03 12.30 6.62
C PRO A 246 -18.73 11.52 6.72
N ALA A 247 -18.74 10.46 7.53
CA ALA A 247 -17.56 9.65 7.79
C ALA A 247 -17.09 8.93 6.52
N ALA A 248 -15.76 8.83 6.37
CA ALA A 248 -15.14 8.10 5.28
C ALA A 248 -15.56 6.63 5.28
N VAL A 249 -16.04 6.16 4.13
CA VAL A 249 -16.25 4.73 3.92
C VAL A 249 -14.91 4.00 3.72
N PRO A 250 -14.86 2.67 3.91
CA PRO A 250 -13.68 1.90 3.54
C PRO A 250 -13.23 2.22 2.11
N PRO A 251 -11.95 2.55 1.88
CA PRO A 251 -11.45 2.81 0.54
C PRO A 251 -11.49 1.53 -0.31
N GLY A 252 -11.64 1.72 -1.63
CA GLY A 252 -11.51 0.63 -2.59
C GLY A 252 -10.07 0.11 -2.69
N VAL A 253 -9.91 -1.05 -3.31
CA VAL A 253 -8.61 -1.64 -3.64
C VAL A 253 -8.47 -1.77 -5.14
N LEU A 254 -7.25 -1.59 -5.65
CA LEU A 254 -6.98 -1.71 -7.09
C LEU A 254 -7.17 -3.16 -7.58
N CYS A 255 -6.74 -4.13 -6.78
CA CYS A 255 -6.83 -5.55 -7.08
C CYS A 255 -7.47 -6.28 -5.90
N ALA A 256 -8.69 -6.77 -6.09
CA ALA A 256 -9.45 -7.46 -5.03
C ALA A 256 -8.83 -8.81 -4.64
N ASP A 257 -8.13 -9.46 -5.57
CA ASP A 257 -7.57 -10.80 -5.39
C ASP A 257 -6.13 -10.80 -4.85
N THR A 258 -5.59 -9.62 -4.51
CA THR A 258 -4.19 -9.49 -4.07
C THR A 258 -4.11 -9.31 -2.57
N SER A 259 -3.46 -10.26 -1.90
CA SER A 259 -3.18 -10.20 -0.46
C SER A 259 -1.70 -9.94 -0.23
N ARG A 260 -1.38 -8.98 0.66
CA ARG A 260 0.02 -8.72 1.03
C ARG A 260 0.68 -9.91 1.72
N PHE A 261 -0.11 -10.73 2.40
CA PHE A 261 0.35 -11.87 3.19
C PHE A 261 0.53 -13.15 2.37
N ASN A 262 -0.02 -13.17 1.14
CA ASN A 262 0.04 -14.28 0.20
C ASN A 262 0.81 -13.92 -1.07
N ARG A 263 1.69 -12.92 -1.00
CA ARG A 263 2.56 -12.55 -2.11
C ARG A 263 3.40 -13.76 -2.55
N PRO A 264 3.48 -14.04 -3.86
CA PRO A 264 4.48 -14.95 -4.39
C PRO A 264 5.88 -14.53 -3.93
N ALA A 265 6.83 -15.48 -3.92
CA ALA A 265 8.22 -15.11 -3.73
C ALA A 265 8.61 -14.07 -4.78
N PRO A 266 9.34 -13.01 -4.40
CA PRO A 266 9.78 -12.01 -5.37
C PRO A 266 10.59 -12.71 -6.45
N ALA A 267 10.41 -12.27 -7.70
CA ALA A 267 11.24 -12.73 -8.79
C ALA A 267 12.72 -12.41 -8.49
N PRO A 268 13.67 -13.26 -8.90
CA PRO A 268 15.06 -12.88 -8.97
C PRO A 268 15.20 -11.59 -9.80
N GLU A 269 15.68 -10.52 -9.19
CA GLU A 269 15.96 -9.26 -9.90
C GLU A 269 17.46 -9.17 -10.17
N VAL A 270 17.82 -8.81 -11.41
CA VAL A 270 19.17 -8.36 -11.73
C VAL A 270 19.18 -6.84 -11.57
N SER A 271 19.94 -6.34 -10.61
CA SER A 271 19.98 -4.90 -10.37
C SER A 271 20.65 -4.19 -11.54
N VAL A 272 20.23 -2.95 -11.83
CA VAL A 272 20.93 -2.10 -12.83
C VAL A 272 22.41 -1.94 -12.47
N GLN A 273 22.74 -1.93 -11.17
CA GLN A 273 24.12 -1.87 -10.71
C GLN A 273 24.92 -3.12 -11.10
N ASP A 274 24.31 -4.31 -11.05
CA ASP A 274 24.95 -5.55 -11.49
C ASP A 274 25.14 -5.56 -13.00
N LEU A 275 24.12 -5.15 -13.78
CA LEU A 275 24.23 -5.02 -15.24
C LEU A 275 25.35 -4.05 -15.64
N LEU A 276 25.43 -2.89 -14.97
CA LEU A 276 26.52 -1.93 -15.18
C LEU A 276 27.88 -2.53 -14.83
N ARG A 277 27.95 -3.32 -13.75
CA ARG A 277 29.19 -4.02 -13.38
C ARG A 277 29.59 -5.02 -14.46
N ASP A 278 28.65 -5.79 -14.98
CA ASP A 278 28.90 -6.80 -16.01
C ASP A 278 29.41 -6.17 -17.32
N VAL A 279 28.91 -4.98 -17.69
CA VAL A 279 29.44 -4.19 -18.82
C VAL A 279 30.84 -3.64 -18.53
N VAL A 280 31.07 -3.12 -17.32
CA VAL A 280 32.36 -2.52 -16.93
C VAL A 280 33.47 -3.57 -16.79
N GLU A 281 33.13 -4.75 -16.29
CA GLU A 281 34.03 -5.91 -16.15
C GLU A 281 34.13 -6.73 -17.44
N GLY A 282 33.24 -6.49 -18.41
CA GLY A 282 33.21 -7.16 -19.71
C GLY A 282 34.44 -6.85 -20.57
N HIS A 283 34.85 -7.83 -21.37
CA HIS A 283 36.01 -7.72 -22.25
C HIS A 283 35.63 -7.86 -23.74
N SER A 284 34.40 -8.28 -24.02
CA SER A 284 33.85 -8.49 -25.34
C SER A 284 32.55 -7.72 -25.55
N ALA A 285 32.20 -7.46 -26.82
CA ALA A 285 30.88 -6.91 -27.17
C ALA A 285 29.74 -7.86 -26.75
N GLY A 286 29.99 -9.17 -26.68
CA GLY A 286 29.04 -10.17 -26.18
C GLY A 286 28.68 -9.98 -24.70
N ASP A 287 29.62 -9.56 -23.85
CA ASP A 287 29.35 -9.30 -22.43
C ASP A 287 28.39 -8.10 -22.28
N ALA A 288 28.61 -7.05 -23.08
CA ALA A 288 27.73 -5.90 -23.13
C ALA A 288 26.35 -6.25 -23.73
N SER A 289 26.31 -7.07 -24.78
CA SER A 289 25.06 -7.58 -25.36
C SER A 289 24.23 -8.35 -24.34
N ASN A 290 24.84 -9.29 -23.59
CA ASN A 290 24.12 -10.07 -22.58
C ASN A 290 23.52 -9.17 -21.49
N ALA A 291 24.28 -8.19 -20.99
CA ALA A 291 23.78 -7.25 -20.00
C ALA A 291 22.59 -6.41 -20.51
N LEU A 292 22.59 -6.04 -21.80
CA LEU A 292 21.47 -5.33 -22.43
C LEU A 292 20.26 -6.25 -22.66
N LEU A 293 20.47 -7.50 -23.07
CA LEU A 293 19.41 -8.50 -23.22
C LEU A 293 18.75 -8.82 -21.87
N ASP A 294 19.53 -8.93 -20.80
CA ASP A 294 19.02 -9.10 -19.43
C ASP A 294 18.24 -7.87 -18.97
N ALA A 295 18.59 -6.66 -19.42
CA ALA A 295 17.87 -5.42 -19.11
C ALA A 295 16.43 -5.40 -19.69
N VAL A 296 16.24 -6.03 -20.84
CA VAL A 296 14.97 -6.07 -21.61
C VAL A 296 14.23 -7.41 -21.50
N GLN A 297 14.78 -8.36 -20.75
CA GLN A 297 14.23 -9.70 -20.61
C GLN A 297 12.76 -9.65 -20.17
N ARG A 298 11.90 -10.44 -20.83
CA ARG A 298 10.48 -10.58 -20.47
C ARG A 298 10.27 -11.87 -19.66
N GLY A 299 9.19 -11.91 -18.87
CA GLY A 299 8.76 -13.12 -18.16
C GLY A 299 9.05 -13.08 -16.66
N HIS A 300 9.22 -14.26 -16.04
CA HIS A 300 9.35 -14.34 -14.58
C HIS A 300 10.58 -13.60 -14.04
N GLN A 301 11.67 -13.55 -14.83
CA GLN A 301 12.87 -12.75 -14.56
C GLN A 301 12.87 -11.48 -15.40
N ALA A 302 11.76 -10.72 -15.35
CA ALA A 302 11.66 -9.51 -16.15
C ALA A 302 12.79 -8.52 -15.78
N GLY A 303 13.46 -8.00 -16.81
CA GLY A 303 14.51 -7.01 -16.67
C GLY A 303 13.98 -5.65 -16.20
N PRO A 304 14.86 -4.76 -15.73
CA PRO A 304 14.49 -3.45 -15.18
C PRO A 304 13.63 -2.58 -16.09
N LEU A 305 13.80 -2.63 -17.42
CA LEU A 305 12.96 -1.84 -18.34
C LEU A 305 11.52 -2.36 -18.41
N VAL A 306 11.35 -3.69 -18.39
CA VAL A 306 10.02 -4.32 -18.37
C VAL A 306 9.33 -4.07 -17.03
N ARG A 307 10.05 -4.14 -15.91
CA ARG A 307 9.52 -3.81 -14.58
C ARG A 307 9.06 -2.36 -14.46
N LEU A 308 9.81 -1.42 -15.06
CA LEU A 308 9.41 -0.01 -15.09
C LEU A 308 8.12 0.18 -15.90
N GLN A 309 7.96 -0.53 -17.01
CA GLN A 309 6.73 -0.53 -17.79
C GLN A 309 5.53 -1.05 -16.96
N GLU A 310 5.68 -2.19 -16.27
CA GLU A 310 4.65 -2.77 -15.39
C GLU A 310 4.26 -1.79 -14.26
N LEU A 311 5.22 -1.06 -13.69
CA LEU A 311 4.96 -0.04 -12.68
C LEU A 311 4.12 1.13 -13.22
N LEU A 312 4.46 1.65 -14.40
CA LEU A 312 3.71 2.74 -15.02
C LEU A 312 2.30 2.31 -15.39
N GLU A 313 2.13 1.10 -15.90
CA GLU A 313 0.82 0.54 -16.23
C GLU A 313 -0.05 0.40 -14.98
N THR A 314 0.48 -0.23 -13.93
CA THR A 314 -0.22 -0.41 -12.65
C THR A 314 -0.57 0.93 -12.00
N SER A 315 0.34 1.90 -12.05
CA SER A 315 0.11 3.27 -11.57
C SER A 315 -0.98 3.98 -12.40
N GLY A 316 -1.03 3.72 -13.70
CA GLY A 316 -2.07 4.22 -14.60
C GLY A 316 -3.45 3.63 -14.28
N GLN A 317 -3.51 2.33 -14.00
CA GLN A 317 -4.73 1.66 -13.53
C GLN A 317 -5.21 2.27 -12.22
N PHE A 318 -4.31 2.50 -11.25
CA PHE A 318 -4.63 3.18 -9.99
C PHE A 318 -5.22 4.57 -10.24
N ALA A 319 -4.55 5.40 -11.05
CA ALA A 319 -5.02 6.75 -11.36
C ALA A 319 -6.41 6.73 -12.05
N GLY A 320 -6.65 5.76 -12.93
CA GLY A 320 -7.95 5.57 -13.56
C GLY A 320 -9.04 5.14 -12.58
N ALA A 321 -8.70 4.29 -11.60
CA ALA A 321 -9.61 3.80 -10.57
C ALA A 321 -10.04 4.86 -9.55
N LEU A 322 -9.38 6.03 -9.51
CA LEU A 322 -9.83 7.17 -8.73
C LEU A 322 -11.13 7.79 -9.25
N GLU A 323 -11.54 7.47 -10.49
CA GLU A 323 -12.75 7.97 -11.17
C GLU A 323 -12.87 9.52 -11.26
N THR A 324 -11.79 10.25 -10.98
CA THR A 324 -11.71 11.72 -11.12
C THR A 324 -11.20 12.15 -12.49
N ALA A 325 -11.49 13.39 -12.90
CA ALA A 325 -10.97 13.99 -14.13
C ALA A 325 -9.43 14.03 -14.15
N GLN A 326 -8.82 14.45 -13.04
CA GLN A 326 -7.37 14.47 -12.89
C GLN A 326 -6.78 13.06 -12.93
N GLY A 327 -7.43 12.08 -12.28
CA GLY A 327 -7.03 10.67 -12.33
C GLY A 327 -7.00 10.13 -13.76
N ARG A 328 -8.05 10.39 -14.55
CA ARG A 328 -8.09 10.03 -15.98
C ARG A 328 -6.97 10.66 -16.79
N GLN A 329 -6.67 11.94 -16.55
CA GLN A 329 -5.57 12.63 -17.24
C GLN A 329 -4.20 12.03 -16.88
N ILE A 330 -3.97 11.74 -15.60
CA ILE A 330 -2.74 11.10 -15.13
C ILE A 330 -2.60 9.70 -15.74
N ALA A 331 -3.67 8.90 -15.73
CA ALA A 331 -3.68 7.58 -16.34
C ALA A 331 -3.31 7.62 -17.84
N ALA A 332 -3.85 8.58 -18.59
CA ALA A 332 -3.51 8.77 -20.00
C ALA A 332 -2.03 9.13 -20.21
N ARG A 333 -1.47 10.00 -19.36
CA ARG A 333 -0.04 10.36 -19.39
C ARG A 333 0.85 9.16 -19.07
N LEU A 334 0.51 8.39 -18.03
CA LEU A 334 1.26 7.19 -17.65
C LEU A 334 1.20 6.12 -18.75
N SER A 335 0.05 5.94 -19.41
CA SER A 335 -0.09 5.06 -20.58
C SER A 335 0.79 5.51 -21.75
N ALA A 336 0.90 6.81 -22.01
CA ALA A 336 1.79 7.33 -23.04
C ALA A 336 3.27 7.09 -22.72
N LEU A 337 3.67 7.27 -21.46
CA LEU A 337 5.04 6.95 -21.00
C LEU A 337 5.33 5.44 -21.09
N GLY A 338 4.36 4.58 -20.76
CA GLY A 338 4.49 3.12 -20.92
C GLY A 338 4.80 2.72 -22.36
N ARG A 339 4.13 3.34 -23.35
CA ARG A 339 4.45 3.13 -24.78
C ARG A 339 5.84 3.60 -25.18
N GLN A 340 6.34 4.68 -24.58
CA GLN A 340 7.72 5.15 -24.82
C GLN A 340 8.74 4.15 -24.28
N ILE A 341 8.50 3.60 -23.08
CA ILE A 341 9.36 2.54 -22.53
C ILE A 341 9.33 1.31 -23.41
N GLU A 342 8.16 0.88 -23.89
CA GLU A 342 8.05 -0.26 -24.79
C GLU A 342 8.85 -0.07 -26.09
N PHE A 343 8.86 1.14 -26.64
CA PHE A 343 9.71 1.50 -27.76
C PHE A 343 11.19 1.42 -27.39
N LEU A 344 11.61 2.04 -26.28
CA LEU A 344 13.00 1.96 -25.81
C LEU A 344 13.46 0.52 -25.56
N THR A 345 12.60 -0.33 -24.99
CA THR A 345 12.89 -1.75 -24.76
C THR A 345 13.21 -2.46 -26.07
N ARG A 346 12.46 -2.19 -27.15
CA ARG A 346 12.72 -2.76 -28.47
C ARG A 346 14.01 -2.25 -29.09
N GLU A 347 14.29 -0.95 -28.99
CA GLU A 347 15.54 -0.37 -29.52
C GLU A 347 16.77 -0.91 -28.77
N VAL A 348 16.67 -1.11 -27.45
CA VAL A 348 17.74 -1.72 -26.65
C VAL A 348 17.93 -3.19 -27.01
N GLU A 349 16.84 -3.93 -27.22
CA GLU A 349 16.85 -5.33 -27.69
C GLU A 349 17.60 -5.42 -29.04
N GLU A 350 17.27 -4.57 -30.01
CA GLU A 350 17.95 -4.51 -31.32
C GLU A 350 19.43 -4.14 -31.21
N ALA A 351 19.77 -3.10 -30.44
CA ALA A 351 21.16 -2.72 -30.21
C ALA A 351 21.98 -3.81 -29.50
N ALA A 352 21.34 -4.58 -28.61
CA ALA A 352 21.97 -5.71 -27.94
C ALA A 352 22.25 -6.87 -28.92
N GLU A 353 21.31 -7.14 -29.83
CA GLU A 353 21.50 -8.12 -30.91
C GLU A 353 22.63 -7.69 -31.86
N ASP A 354 22.69 -6.43 -32.26
CA ASP A 354 23.77 -5.88 -33.09
C ASP A 354 25.15 -5.98 -32.40
N LEU A 355 25.23 -5.67 -31.11
CA LEU A 355 26.45 -5.85 -30.32
C LEU A 355 26.81 -7.33 -30.18
N GLY A 356 25.83 -8.22 -30.02
CA GLY A 356 26.04 -9.67 -29.96
C GLY A 356 26.53 -10.26 -31.28
N ALA A 357 26.05 -9.73 -32.41
CA ALA A 357 26.53 -10.06 -33.75
C ALA A 357 27.95 -9.52 -34.02
N THR A 358 28.36 -8.49 -33.27
CA THR A 358 29.70 -7.92 -33.35
C THR A 358 30.70 -8.80 -32.59
N VAL A 359 31.48 -9.61 -33.31
CA VAL A 359 32.57 -10.40 -32.72
C VAL A 359 33.79 -9.49 -32.49
N ALA A 360 33.69 -8.57 -31.52
CA ALA A 360 34.75 -7.64 -31.15
C ALA A 360 35.11 -7.72 -29.66
N VAL A 361 36.37 -7.41 -29.38
CA VAL A 361 36.91 -7.25 -28.02
C VAL A 361 37.40 -5.82 -27.83
N LEU A 362 37.48 -5.38 -26.58
CA LEU A 362 38.06 -4.07 -26.28
C LEU A 362 39.54 -4.01 -26.73
N PRO A 363 40.00 -2.87 -27.26
CA PRO A 363 41.35 -2.77 -27.80
C PRO A 363 42.40 -2.78 -26.67
N PRO A 364 43.59 -3.35 -26.90
CA PRO A 364 44.58 -3.63 -25.85
C PRO A 364 45.18 -2.37 -25.18
N HIS A 365 45.03 -1.19 -25.79
CA HIS A 365 45.47 0.06 -25.17
C HIS A 365 44.56 0.52 -24.02
N ARG A 366 43.38 -0.10 -23.83
CA ARG A 366 42.56 0.03 -22.62
C ARG A 366 43.11 -0.89 -21.53
N THR A 367 44.27 -0.53 -21.01
CA THR A 367 45.01 -1.35 -20.04
C THR A 367 44.38 -1.26 -18.65
N PRO A 368 44.13 -2.40 -17.98
CA PRO A 368 43.61 -2.39 -16.61
C PRO A 368 44.63 -1.74 -15.67
N VAL A 369 44.17 -0.79 -14.84
CA VAL A 369 45.03 -0.13 -13.85
C VAL A 369 45.03 -0.95 -12.56
N LEU A 370 46.20 -1.45 -12.16
CA LEU A 370 46.38 -2.15 -10.88
C LEU A 370 46.12 -1.20 -9.71
N ARG A 371 44.94 -1.31 -9.09
CA ARG A 371 44.61 -0.60 -7.84
C ARG A 371 44.94 -1.50 -6.65
N MET A 372 46.19 -1.44 -6.18
CA MET A 372 46.64 -2.16 -4.97
C MET A 372 46.30 -1.43 -3.66
N ARG A 373 45.55 -0.32 -3.69
CA ARG A 373 45.21 0.41 -2.47
C ARG A 373 44.05 -0.28 -1.75
N PRO A 374 44.22 -0.74 -0.50
CA PRO A 374 43.11 -1.25 0.29
C PRO A 374 42.04 -0.16 0.38
N ARG A 375 40.78 -0.52 0.13
CA ARG A 375 39.66 0.38 0.36
C ARG A 375 39.68 0.77 1.85
N PRO A 376 39.71 2.07 2.21
CA PRO A 376 39.63 2.46 3.61
C PRO A 376 38.36 1.87 4.21
N ALA A 377 38.46 1.28 5.40
CA ALA A 377 37.29 0.88 6.15
C ALA A 377 36.38 2.10 6.35
N VAL A 378 35.07 1.88 6.25
CA VAL A 378 34.03 2.93 6.25
C VAL A 378 34.11 3.84 7.50
N ASP A 379 34.76 3.39 8.57
CA ASP A 379 34.90 4.12 9.84
C ASP A 379 36.23 4.87 10.03
N THR A 380 37.04 5.06 8.98
CA THR A 380 38.30 5.83 9.12
C THR A 380 38.17 7.24 8.56
N THR A 381 38.35 8.23 9.45
CA THR A 381 38.36 9.67 9.16
C THR A 381 39.36 9.99 8.04
N PRO A 382 39.02 10.86 7.06
CA PRO A 382 39.94 11.20 5.99
C PRO A 382 41.21 11.88 6.54
N PRO A 383 42.42 11.59 6.00
CA PRO A 383 43.62 12.28 6.43
C PRO A 383 43.54 13.76 6.04
N ALA A 384 43.97 14.63 6.96
CA ALA A 384 43.95 16.08 6.77
C ALA A 384 44.76 16.49 5.53
N PRO A 385 44.28 17.48 4.74
CA PRO A 385 45.00 17.95 3.57
C PRO A 385 46.33 18.60 3.97
N PRO A 386 47.39 18.48 3.14
CA PRO A 386 48.69 19.07 3.45
C PRO A 386 48.61 20.61 3.43
N PRO A 387 49.43 21.30 4.25
CA PRO A 387 49.39 22.75 4.36
C PRO A 387 49.82 23.42 3.05
N HIS A 388 49.03 24.40 2.61
CA HIS A 388 49.35 25.24 1.46
C HIS A 388 50.59 26.09 1.75
N THR A 389 51.70 25.81 1.06
CA THR A 389 52.84 26.72 0.99
C THR A 389 52.48 27.92 0.12
N THR A 390 52.34 29.08 0.73
CA THR A 390 52.26 30.39 0.06
C THR A 390 53.63 30.72 -0.54
N THR A 391 53.76 30.58 -1.86
CA THR A 391 54.91 31.11 -2.60
C THR A 391 54.79 32.62 -2.69
N THR A 392 55.76 33.32 -2.09
CA THR A 392 55.92 34.77 -2.12
C THR A 392 56.38 35.23 -3.51
N ALA A 393 55.67 36.19 -4.08
CA ALA A 393 56.05 36.88 -5.31
C ALA A 393 57.33 37.72 -5.07
N ARG A 394 58.35 37.57 -5.93
CA ARG A 394 59.47 38.50 -6.03
C ARG A 394 59.33 39.33 -7.31
N HIS A 395 59.22 40.64 -7.11
CA HIS A 395 59.50 41.66 -8.11
C HIS A 395 60.96 41.59 -8.55
N LEU A 396 61.19 41.63 -9.87
CA LEU A 396 62.02 42.62 -10.55
C LEU A 396 61.65 42.66 -12.04
#